data_AF-A0A955WP46-F1
#
_entry.id   AF-A0A955WP46-F1
#
_cell.length_a   1.000
_cell.length_b   1.000
_cell.length_c   1.000
_cell.angle_alpha   90.00
_cell.angle_beta   90.00
_cell.angle_gamma   90.00
#
_symmetry.space_group_name_H-M   'P 1'
#
loop_
_entity.id
_entity.type
_entity.pdbx_description
1 polymer ?
#
loop_
_entity_poly.entity_id
_entity_poly.type
_entity_poly.pdbx_seq_one_letter_code
_entity_poly.pdbx_strand_id
1 'polypeptide(L)'
;LIVAAVGLGVAHVMARRKTGYLLAASDQTAGALADIARRVAGEIGGGGFQEFVTLTGHARCDQPLMSPLGERPCLYYRATVTRQYEEEYEERDSQGNVRRRTRRGSETMSSQSEHVDFLLVDDPGDIDVRLHGADFDGLVKTVDRFDPQGGFGGGTLSYGRFSMQVGGMGRGRRTLGFQYTEHIL
;
A
#
# COMPACT_ATOMS: atom_id res chain seq x y z
N LEU A 1 7.99 -1.04 25.49
CA LEU A 1 7.83 -0.98 24.02
C LEU A 1 7.07 -2.23 23.62
N ILE A 2 5.75 -2.13 23.47
CA ILE A 2 4.88 -3.26 23.12
C ILE A 2 4.85 -3.31 21.59
N VAL A 3 5.37 -4.39 21.01
CA VAL A 3 5.30 -4.62 19.57
C VAL A 3 4.14 -5.58 19.34
N ALA A 4 2.94 -5.04 19.15
CA ALA A 4 1.79 -5.82 18.72
C ALA A 4 1.79 -5.86 17.19
N ALA A 5 1.92 -7.05 16.61
CA ALA A 5 1.70 -7.24 15.19
C ALA A 5 0.18 -7.30 14.94
N VAL A 6 -0.43 -6.14 14.69
CA VAL A 6 -1.87 -6.03 14.41
C VAL A 6 -2.09 -6.20 12.91
N GLY A 7 -2.71 -7.31 12.50
CA GLY A 7 -3.26 -7.45 11.16
C GLY A 7 -4.59 -6.71 11.08
N LEU A 8 -4.58 -5.47 10.60
CA LEU A 8 -5.81 -4.70 10.43
C LEU A 8 -6.46 -5.02 9.07
N GLY A 9 -7.59 -5.74 9.10
CA GLY A 9 -8.40 -5.99 7.92
C GLY A 9 -9.70 -5.17 7.98
N VAL A 10 -9.86 -4.20 7.09
CA VAL A 10 -11.17 -3.54 6.90
C VAL A 10 -12.10 -4.53 6.22
N ALA A 11 -13.14 -4.95 6.93
CA ALA A 11 -14.11 -5.93 6.45
C ALA A 11 -15.04 -5.31 5.38
N HIS A 12 -14.55 -5.22 4.14
CA HIS A 12 -15.40 -5.21 2.96
C HIS A 12 -14.91 -6.24 1.95
N VAL A 13 -15.40 -7.47 2.12
CA VAL A 13 -15.55 -8.54 1.11
C VAL A 13 -14.27 -8.97 0.35
N MET A 14 -13.89 -10.25 0.55
CA MET A 14 -13.06 -11.14 -0.30
C MET A 14 -11.51 -11.09 -0.24
N ALA A 15 -10.88 -12.12 0.36
CA ALA A 15 -10.26 -13.28 -0.33
C ALA A 15 -8.93 -13.84 0.26
N ARG A 16 -9.03 -14.95 1.01
CA ARG A 16 -8.40 -16.27 0.76
C ARG A 16 -6.86 -16.42 0.57
N ARG A 17 -5.95 -15.63 1.15
CA ARG A 17 -4.49 -15.90 0.96
C ARG A 17 -3.58 -16.01 2.19
N LYS A 18 -4.03 -15.74 3.42
CA LYS A 18 -3.24 -15.97 4.65
C LYS A 18 -4.06 -16.75 5.70
N THR A 19 -4.30 -18.03 5.41
CA THR A 19 -5.25 -18.87 6.15
C THR A 19 -4.82 -19.21 7.58
N GLY A 20 -3.52 -19.28 7.90
CA GLY A 20 -3.07 -19.74 9.22
C GLY A 20 -3.39 -18.79 10.38
N TYR A 21 -3.01 -17.52 10.26
CA TYR A 21 -3.17 -16.54 11.36
C TYR A 21 -4.61 -16.07 11.52
N LEU A 22 -5.36 -15.92 10.43
CA LEU A 22 -6.79 -15.58 10.48
C LEU A 22 -7.65 -16.70 11.08
N LEU A 23 -7.26 -17.97 10.90
CA LEU A 23 -7.93 -19.10 11.55
C LEU A 23 -7.59 -19.22 13.04
N ALA A 24 -6.44 -18.71 13.46
CA ALA A 24 -5.98 -18.73 14.85
C ALA A 24 -6.40 -17.48 15.64
N ALA A 25 -6.85 -16.43 14.97
CA ALA A 25 -7.24 -15.18 15.61
C ALA A 25 -8.56 -15.34 16.37
N SER A 26 -8.56 -14.94 17.64
CA SER A 26 -9.76 -14.82 18.45
C SER A 26 -10.37 -13.42 18.28
N ASP A 27 -11.70 -13.35 18.22
CA ASP A 27 -12.40 -12.06 18.26
C ASP A 27 -12.29 -11.50 19.68
N GLN A 28 -11.73 -10.29 19.82
CA GLN A 28 -11.60 -9.60 21.11
C GLN A 28 -11.96 -8.12 20.97
N THR A 29 -12.38 -7.51 22.08
CA THR A 29 -12.51 -6.05 22.18
C THR A 29 -11.16 -5.43 22.53
N ALA A 30 -10.94 -4.18 22.16
CA ALA A 30 -9.69 -3.49 22.48
C ALA A 30 -9.48 -3.37 24.01
N GLY A 31 -10.55 -3.13 24.77
CA GLY A 31 -10.49 -3.10 26.24
C GLY A 31 -10.09 -4.45 26.86
N ALA A 32 -10.65 -5.56 26.38
CA ALA A 32 -10.30 -6.89 26.89
C ALA A 32 -8.83 -7.24 26.61
N LEU A 33 -8.33 -6.93 25.40
CA LEU A 33 -6.93 -7.15 25.05
C LEU A 33 -5.99 -6.32 25.94
N ALA A 34 -6.33 -5.06 26.19
CA ALA A 34 -5.56 -4.18 27.07
C ALA A 34 -5.51 -4.72 28.51
N ASP A 35 -6.61 -5.28 29.02
CA ASP A 35 -6.65 -5.92 30.34
C ASP A 35 -5.74 -7.13 30.43
N ILE A 36 -5.77 -8.01 29.42
CA ILE A 36 -4.91 -9.20 29.35
C ILE A 36 -3.44 -8.77 29.32
N ALA A 37 -3.09 -7.83 28.44
CA ALA A 37 -1.73 -7.33 28.31
C ALA A 37 -1.21 -6.74 29.63
N ARG A 38 -2.04 -5.98 30.36
CA ARG A 38 -1.71 -5.42 31.68
C ARG A 38 -1.45 -6.50 32.73
N ARG A 39 -2.27 -7.55 32.78
CA ARG A 39 -2.09 -8.67 33.72
C ARG A 39 -0.80 -9.43 33.43
N VAL A 40 -0.55 -9.78 32.17
CA VAL A 40 0.69 -10.48 31.76
C VAL A 40 1.93 -9.66 32.09
N ALA A 41 1.89 -8.34 31.84
CA ALA A 41 2.99 -7.44 32.19
C ALA A 41 3.24 -7.36 33.70
N GLY A 42 2.19 -7.43 34.52
CA GLY A 42 2.29 -7.44 35.98
C GLY A 42 2.88 -8.74 36.55
N GLU A 43 2.69 -9.87 35.87
CA GLU A 43 3.15 -11.18 36.33
C GLU A 43 4.54 -11.56 35.81
N ILE A 44 4.84 -11.27 34.53
CA ILE A 44 6.02 -11.80 33.83
C ILE A 44 6.99 -10.67 33.40
N GLY A 45 6.58 -9.41 33.55
CA GLY A 45 7.30 -8.23 33.07
C GLY A 45 6.86 -7.80 31.66
N GLY A 46 7.12 -6.54 31.31
CA GLY A 46 6.68 -5.96 30.05
C GLY A 46 7.42 -6.53 28.82
N GLY A 47 6.71 -6.67 27.70
CA GLY A 47 7.30 -6.96 26.38
C GLY A 47 7.16 -8.39 25.88
N GLY A 48 6.63 -9.33 26.68
CA GLY A 48 6.45 -10.73 26.28
C GLY A 48 5.05 -11.09 25.75
N PHE A 49 4.07 -10.19 25.82
CA PHE A 49 2.71 -10.47 25.39
C PHE A 49 2.58 -10.28 23.87
N GLN A 50 2.26 -11.37 23.17
CA GLN A 50 1.96 -11.37 21.74
C GLN A 50 0.81 -12.35 21.48
N GLU A 51 -0.27 -11.86 20.90
CA GLU A 51 -1.46 -12.65 20.55
C GLU A 51 -1.95 -12.24 19.16
N PHE A 52 -2.52 -13.20 18.42
CA PHE A 52 -3.23 -12.91 17.17
C PHE A 52 -4.70 -12.73 17.48
N VAL A 53 -5.23 -11.55 17.21
CA VAL A 53 -6.61 -11.18 17.53
C VAL A 53 -7.25 -10.43 16.39
N THR A 54 -8.56 -10.59 16.25
CA THR A 54 -9.40 -9.73 15.41
C THR A 54 -10.02 -8.68 16.32
N LEU A 55 -9.77 -7.41 16.02
CA LEU A 55 -10.38 -6.28 16.71
C LEU A 55 -11.39 -5.60 15.80
N THR A 56 -12.53 -5.20 16.37
CA THR A 56 -13.52 -4.36 15.70
C THR A 56 -13.58 -3.03 16.43
N GLY A 57 -13.72 -1.94 15.69
CA GLY A 57 -13.81 -0.61 16.28
C GLY A 57 -13.72 0.49 15.22
N HIS A 58 -13.67 1.73 15.69
CA HIS A 58 -13.50 2.92 14.87
C HIS A 58 -12.08 3.45 14.98
N ALA A 59 -11.42 3.64 13.84
CA ALA A 59 -10.13 4.30 13.82
C ALA A 59 -10.28 5.81 14.06
N ARG A 60 -9.59 6.34 15.05
CA ARG A 60 -9.46 7.77 15.34
C ARG A 60 -8.03 8.22 15.10
N CYS A 61 -7.86 9.22 14.23
CA CYS A 61 -6.58 9.84 13.93
C CYS A 61 -6.79 11.34 13.79
N ASP A 62 -6.09 12.14 14.61
CA ASP A 62 -6.25 13.61 14.62
C ASP A 62 -5.63 14.25 13.37
N GLN A 63 -4.60 13.63 12.81
CA GLN A 63 -3.86 14.11 11.64
C GLN A 63 -3.70 12.97 10.62
N PRO A 64 -4.77 12.63 9.87
CA PRO A 64 -4.68 11.60 8.85
C PRO A 64 -3.75 12.04 7.71
N LEU A 65 -3.16 11.07 7.04
CA LEU A 65 -2.39 11.33 5.82
C LEU A 65 -3.32 11.77 4.70
N MET A 66 -2.78 12.55 3.76
CA MET A 66 -3.47 12.83 2.49
C MET A 66 -2.82 12.01 1.39
N SER A 67 -3.59 11.13 0.75
CA SER A 67 -3.09 10.28 -0.31
C SER A 67 -2.64 11.10 -1.53
N PRO A 68 -1.47 10.80 -2.13
CA PRO A 68 -0.85 11.70 -3.11
C PRO A 68 -1.56 11.74 -4.46
N LEU A 69 -2.23 10.65 -4.87
CA LEU A 69 -2.90 10.55 -6.17
C LEU A 69 -4.40 10.83 -6.06
N GLY A 70 -5.04 10.24 -5.04
CA GLY A 70 -6.49 10.34 -4.84
C GLY A 70 -6.93 11.54 -4.02
N GLU A 71 -5.99 12.22 -3.34
CA GLU A 71 -6.24 13.34 -2.43
C GLU A 71 -7.26 13.00 -1.33
N ARG A 72 -7.17 11.78 -0.78
CA ARG A 72 -8.09 11.29 0.25
C ARG A 72 -7.40 11.23 1.62
N PRO A 73 -8.07 11.65 2.70
CA PRO A 73 -7.64 11.32 4.05
C PRO A 73 -7.55 9.80 4.24
N CYS A 74 -6.43 9.30 4.76
CA CYS A 74 -6.19 7.87 4.98
C CYS A 74 -5.20 7.60 6.12
N LEU A 75 -5.20 6.38 6.64
CA LEU A 75 -4.25 5.92 7.68
C LEU A 75 -3.00 5.30 7.06
N TYR A 76 -3.14 4.74 5.87
CA TYR A 76 -2.05 4.21 5.05
C TYR A 76 -2.37 4.47 3.58
N TYR A 77 -1.33 4.69 2.78
CA TYR A 77 -1.45 4.59 1.33
C TYR A 77 -0.30 3.80 0.72
N ARG A 78 -0.56 3.22 -0.45
CA ARG A 78 0.44 2.72 -1.38
C ARG A 78 0.13 3.25 -2.77
N ALA A 79 1.00 4.12 -3.27
CA ALA A 79 0.90 4.76 -4.57
C ALA A 79 2.00 4.25 -5.50
N THR A 80 1.65 3.92 -6.73
CA THR A 80 2.56 3.44 -7.76
C THR A 80 2.31 4.16 -9.07
N VAL A 81 3.39 4.60 -9.70
CA VAL A 81 3.37 5.20 -11.04
C VAL A 81 4.23 4.36 -11.96
N THR A 82 3.63 3.85 -13.03
CA THR A 82 4.29 2.93 -13.97
C THR A 82 4.25 3.54 -15.37
N ARG A 83 5.41 3.68 -16.02
CA ARG A 83 5.48 4.07 -17.43
C ARG A 83 5.17 2.88 -18.31
N GLN A 84 4.29 3.07 -19.29
CA GLN A 84 4.09 2.15 -20.41
C GLN A 84 4.86 2.70 -21.62
N TYR A 85 5.62 1.86 -22.31
CA TYR A 85 6.42 2.27 -23.45
C TYR A 85 6.45 1.19 -24.55
N GLU A 86 6.82 1.61 -25.75
CA GLU A 86 7.18 0.73 -26.87
C GLU A 86 8.66 0.92 -27.20
N GLU A 87 9.34 -0.18 -27.52
CA GLU A 87 10.73 -0.16 -27.98
C GLU A 87 10.89 -0.97 -29.26
N GLU A 88 11.75 -0.47 -30.16
CA GLU A 88 12.15 -1.22 -31.34
C GLU A 88 13.20 -2.27 -30.97
N TYR A 89 13.08 -3.46 -31.54
CA TYR A 89 14.08 -4.51 -31.45
C TYR A 89 14.31 -5.14 -32.81
N GLU A 90 15.52 -5.65 -33.00
CA GLU A 90 15.90 -6.39 -34.19
C GLU A 90 15.78 -7.89 -33.93
N GLU A 91 15.04 -8.58 -34.80
CA GLU A 91 14.88 -10.03 -34.77
C GLU A 91 15.59 -10.62 -36.00
N ARG A 92 16.50 -11.56 -35.77
CA ARG A 92 17.16 -12.30 -36.84
C ARG A 92 16.40 -13.60 -37.08
N ASP A 93 15.95 -13.82 -38.32
CA ASP A 93 15.32 -15.08 -38.69
C ASP A 93 16.34 -16.21 -38.91
N SER A 94 15.85 -17.44 -39.06
CA SER A 94 16.69 -18.62 -39.30
C SER A 94 17.48 -18.58 -40.62
N GLN A 95 17.17 -17.64 -41.52
CA GLN A 95 17.87 -17.40 -42.78
C GLN A 95 18.88 -16.24 -42.68
N GLY A 96 19.05 -15.65 -41.49
CA GLY A 96 19.99 -14.56 -41.24
C GLY A 96 19.46 -13.17 -41.59
N ASN A 97 18.19 -13.03 -42.02
CA ASN A 97 17.61 -11.72 -42.30
C ASN A 97 17.25 -11.01 -40.99
N VAL A 98 17.57 -9.72 -40.93
CA VAL A 98 17.21 -8.86 -39.78
C VAL A 98 15.89 -8.16 -40.07
N ARG A 99 14.93 -8.29 -39.16
CA ARG A 99 13.64 -7.59 -39.21
C ARG A 99 13.51 -6.69 -37.99
N ARG A 100 13.13 -5.43 -38.22
CA ARG A 100 12.75 -4.51 -37.14
C ARG A 100 11.33 -4.82 -36.69
N ARG A 101 11.14 -4.90 -35.38
CA ARG A 101 9.87 -5.16 -34.72
C ARG A 101 9.72 -4.21 -33.53
N THR A 102 8.49 -4.04 -33.06
CA THR A 102 8.18 -3.26 -31.86
C THR A 102 7.65 -4.17 -30.78
N ARG A 103 8.04 -3.95 -29.52
CA ARG A 103 7.43 -4.61 -28.36
C ARG A 103 7.03 -3.59 -27.31
N ARG A 104 6.00 -3.94 -26.53
CA ARG A 104 5.57 -3.16 -25.36
C ARG A 104 6.34 -3.57 -24.13
N GLY A 105 6.62 -2.60 -23.27
CA GLY A 105 7.21 -2.78 -21.97
C GLY A 105 6.64 -1.81 -20.96
N SER A 106 6.91 -2.07 -19.69
CA SER A 106 6.57 -1.19 -18.59
C SER A 106 7.71 -1.09 -17.60
N GLU A 107 7.80 0.02 -16.90
CA GLU A 107 8.73 0.18 -15.78
C GLU A 107 8.10 1.02 -14.67
N THR A 108 8.35 0.64 -13.41
CA THR A 108 7.90 1.43 -12.26
C THR A 108 8.76 2.68 -12.16
N MET A 109 8.11 3.83 -12.29
CA MET A 109 8.73 5.15 -12.19
C MET A 109 8.80 5.62 -10.73
N SER A 110 7.76 5.30 -9.95
CA SER A 110 7.70 5.61 -8.52
C SER A 110 6.86 4.57 -7.79
N SER A 111 7.26 4.25 -6.56
CA SER A 111 6.50 3.43 -5.62
C SER A 111 6.69 4.01 -4.23
N GLN A 112 5.63 4.59 -3.67
CA GLN A 112 5.63 5.22 -2.35
C GLN A 112 4.59 4.56 -1.46
N SER A 113 4.92 4.41 -0.19
CA SER A 113 3.96 4.05 0.84
C SER A 113 4.27 4.77 2.14
N GLU A 114 3.24 5.15 2.87
CA GLU A 114 3.36 5.85 4.14
C GLU A 114 2.18 5.46 5.04
N HIS A 115 2.37 5.56 6.35
CA HIS A 115 1.35 5.28 7.36
C HIS A 115 1.41 6.29 8.50
N VAL A 116 0.29 6.42 9.19
CA VAL A 116 0.20 7.09 10.47
C VAL A 116 -0.45 6.16 11.47
N ASP A 117 0.12 6.08 12.66
CA ASP A 117 -0.47 5.33 13.77
C ASP A 117 -1.78 5.98 14.20
N PHE A 118 -2.68 5.19 14.75
CA PHE A 118 -4.01 5.65 15.11
C PHE A 118 -4.52 4.94 16.36
N LEU A 119 -5.56 5.51 16.96
CA LEU A 119 -6.25 4.90 18.08
C LEU A 119 -7.45 4.11 17.56
N LEU A 120 -7.52 2.82 17.87
CA LEU A 120 -8.72 2.04 17.65
C LEU A 120 -9.63 2.20 18.86
N VAL A 121 -10.77 2.86 18.64
CA VAL A 121 -11.80 3.13 19.64
C VAL A 121 -12.85 2.04 19.55
N ASP A 122 -13.09 1.35 20.66
CA ASP A 122 -14.08 0.28 20.80
C ASP A 122 -14.75 0.41 22.19
N ASP A 123 -15.97 -0.11 22.35
CA ASP A 123 -16.63 -0.16 23.66
C ASP A 123 -16.36 -1.56 24.24
N PRO A 124 -15.45 -1.71 25.23
CA PRO A 124 -15.26 -0.83 26.39
C PRO A 124 -13.90 -0.11 26.53
N GLY A 125 -13.09 0.00 25.47
CA GLY A 125 -11.80 0.70 25.59
C GLY A 125 -11.07 0.92 24.28
N ASP A 126 -10.04 1.75 24.36
CA ASP A 126 -9.26 2.19 23.20
C ASP A 126 -7.86 1.55 23.21
N ILE A 127 -7.28 1.30 22.02
CA ILE A 127 -5.91 0.79 21.89
C ILE A 127 -5.13 1.53 20.80
N ASP A 128 -3.87 1.88 21.10
CA ASP A 128 -2.94 2.43 20.12
C ASP A 128 -2.49 1.36 19.13
N VAL A 129 -2.74 1.58 17.85
CA VAL A 129 -2.31 0.70 16.76
C VAL A 129 -1.07 1.28 16.09
N ARG A 130 0.03 0.54 16.18
CA ARG A 130 1.31 0.88 15.53
C ARG A 130 1.42 0.12 14.22
N LEU A 131 1.53 0.85 13.11
CA LEU A 131 1.50 0.27 11.75
C LEU A 131 2.90 -0.02 11.20
N HIS A 132 3.97 0.42 11.88
CA HIS A 132 5.34 0.18 11.44
C HIS A 132 5.66 -1.32 11.35
N GLY A 133 5.99 -1.79 10.14
CA GLY A 133 6.29 -3.20 9.87
C GLY A 133 5.05 -4.10 9.78
N ALA A 134 3.84 -3.53 9.79
CA ALA A 134 2.62 -4.27 9.57
C ALA A 134 2.47 -4.69 8.10
N ASP A 135 1.85 -5.85 7.90
CA ASP A 135 1.32 -6.27 6.61
C ASP A 135 -0.11 -5.75 6.46
N PHE A 136 -0.44 -5.26 5.26
CA PHE A 136 -1.76 -4.75 4.94
C PHE A 136 -2.47 -5.66 3.94
N ASP A 137 -3.67 -6.10 4.32
CA ASP A 137 -4.59 -6.84 3.46
C ASP A 137 -5.91 -6.08 3.33
N GLY A 138 -6.63 -6.25 2.21
CA GLY A 138 -7.95 -5.63 2.02
C GLY A 138 -7.95 -4.12 1.74
N LEU A 139 -6.82 -3.55 1.30
CA LEU A 139 -6.74 -2.13 0.96
C LEU A 139 -7.73 -1.74 -0.14
N VAL A 140 -8.34 -0.57 0.01
CA VAL A 140 -9.30 -0.03 -0.96
C VAL A 140 -8.54 0.64 -2.10
N LYS A 141 -8.75 0.18 -3.33
CA LYS A 141 -8.18 0.85 -4.50
C LYS A 141 -8.93 2.15 -4.77
N THR A 142 -8.25 3.29 -4.65
CA THR A 142 -8.84 4.64 -4.82
C THR A 142 -8.56 5.23 -6.18
N VAL A 143 -7.40 4.91 -6.76
CA VAL A 143 -6.99 5.36 -8.09
C VAL A 143 -6.56 4.15 -8.92
N ASP A 144 -7.08 4.06 -10.13
CA ASP A 144 -6.62 3.15 -11.18
C ASP A 144 -6.83 3.84 -12.53
N ARG A 145 -5.79 4.53 -13.01
CA ARG A 145 -5.95 5.41 -14.17
C ARG A 145 -4.74 5.34 -15.09
N PHE A 146 -5.03 5.11 -16.37
CA PHE A 146 -4.06 5.29 -17.44
C PHE A 146 -4.17 6.71 -18.01
N ASP A 147 -3.03 7.36 -18.19
CA ASP A 147 -2.91 8.65 -18.85
C ASP A 147 -1.96 8.54 -20.06
N PRO A 148 -2.49 8.53 -21.30
CA PRO A 148 -1.69 8.40 -22.52
C PRO A 148 -0.92 9.67 -22.88
N GLN A 149 -1.43 10.85 -22.48
CA GLN A 149 -0.73 12.11 -22.70
C GLN A 149 0.34 12.29 -21.61
N GLY A 150 0.09 11.68 -20.44
CA GLY A 150 0.84 11.88 -19.23
C GLY A 150 0.66 13.33 -18.79
N GLY A 151 0.46 13.60 -17.52
CA GLY A 151 0.77 14.92 -16.93
C GLY A 151 2.27 15.28 -17.04
N PHE A 152 2.92 14.88 -18.14
CA PHE A 152 4.30 15.08 -18.53
C PHE A 152 4.40 16.34 -19.36
N GLY A 153 4.74 17.44 -18.69
CA GLY A 153 5.02 18.73 -19.31
C GLY A 153 6.37 19.24 -18.82
N GLY A 154 7.22 19.72 -19.73
CA GLY A 154 8.50 20.36 -19.34
C GLY A 154 9.48 19.47 -18.57
N GLY A 155 9.36 18.14 -18.65
CA GLY A 155 10.21 17.20 -17.90
C GLY A 155 9.69 16.82 -16.51
N THR A 156 8.51 17.29 -16.12
CA THR A 156 7.88 16.95 -14.83
C THR A 156 6.63 16.10 -15.08
N LEU A 157 6.45 15.05 -14.28
CA LEU A 157 5.24 14.23 -14.25
C LEU A 157 4.42 14.59 -13.02
N SER A 158 3.17 15.01 -13.22
CA SER A 158 2.26 15.39 -12.13
C SER A 158 0.89 14.72 -12.24
N TYR A 159 0.33 14.32 -11.10
CA TYR A 159 -1.05 13.84 -10.98
C TYR A 159 -1.56 14.05 -9.54
N GLY A 160 -2.65 14.81 -9.37
CA GLY A 160 -3.11 15.20 -8.03
C GLY A 160 -2.00 15.98 -7.30
N ARG A 161 -1.62 15.50 -6.10
CA ARG A 161 -0.52 16.05 -5.31
C ARG A 161 0.83 15.38 -5.62
N PHE A 162 0.84 14.30 -6.40
CA PHE A 162 2.08 13.68 -6.86
C PHE A 162 2.76 14.55 -7.92
N SER A 163 4.06 14.78 -7.74
CA SER A 163 4.92 15.45 -8.71
C SER A 163 6.31 14.82 -8.65
N MET A 164 6.90 14.57 -9.82
CA MET A 164 8.24 14.02 -9.93
C MET A 164 8.96 14.59 -11.16
N GLN A 165 10.21 14.98 -11.00
CA GLN A 165 11.06 15.32 -12.14
C GLN A 165 11.45 14.03 -12.87
N VAL A 166 11.15 13.97 -14.15
CA VAL A 166 11.54 12.84 -15.01
C VAL A 166 12.66 13.30 -15.92
N GLY A 167 13.84 12.71 -15.74
CA GLY A 167 14.97 12.89 -16.65
C GLY A 167 14.66 12.34 -18.04
N GLY A 168 15.58 12.51 -18.99
CA GLY A 168 15.42 12.04 -20.36
C GLY A 168 14.98 10.57 -20.42
N MET A 169 13.72 10.34 -20.79
CA MET A 169 13.18 8.99 -20.98
C MET A 169 13.97 8.34 -22.13
N GLY A 170 14.55 7.16 -21.87
CA GLY A 170 15.66 6.59 -22.64
C GLY A 170 15.53 6.67 -24.17
N ARG A 171 16.64 6.97 -24.85
CA ARG A 171 16.72 6.96 -26.32
C ARG A 171 16.33 5.58 -26.85
N GLY A 172 15.38 5.53 -27.80
CA GLY A 172 14.89 4.29 -28.42
C GLY A 172 13.62 3.70 -27.81
N ARG A 173 13.09 4.30 -26.73
CA ARG A 173 11.79 3.93 -26.14
C ARG A 173 10.78 5.05 -26.33
N ARG A 174 9.66 4.75 -26.98
CA ARG A 174 8.52 5.67 -27.10
C ARG A 174 7.59 5.46 -25.92
N THR A 175 7.48 6.45 -25.04
CA THR A 175 6.47 6.45 -23.98
C THR A 175 5.07 6.45 -24.58
N LEU A 176 4.23 5.52 -24.12
CA LEU A 176 2.81 5.41 -24.46
C LEU A 176 1.93 6.13 -23.44
N GLY A 177 2.39 6.27 -22.20
CA GLY A 177 1.65 6.90 -21.12
C GLY A 177 2.09 6.39 -19.75
N PHE A 178 1.33 6.77 -18.73
CA PHE A 178 1.57 6.42 -17.33
C PHE A 178 0.33 5.79 -16.70
N GLN A 179 0.53 4.70 -15.97
CA GLN A 179 -0.47 4.10 -15.10
C GLN A 179 -0.26 4.63 -13.68
N TYR A 180 -1.30 5.22 -13.11
CA TYR A 180 -1.38 5.63 -11.72
C TYR A 180 -2.25 4.65 -10.95
N THR A 181 -1.73 4.12 -9.86
CA THR A 181 -2.48 3.21 -9.00
C THR A 181 -2.28 3.60 -7.55
N GLU A 182 -3.37 3.71 -6.79
CA GLU A 182 -3.34 4.02 -5.36
C GLU A 182 -4.28 3.09 -4.60
N HIS A 183 -3.79 2.59 -3.47
CA HIS A 183 -4.58 1.86 -2.49
C HIS A 183 -4.45 2.52 -1.14
N ILE A 184 -5.55 2.62 -0.39
CA ILE A 184 -5.56 3.23 0.95
C ILE A 184 -6.17 2.29 1.99
N LEU A 185 -5.87 2.60 3.25
CA LEU A 185 -6.57 2.13 4.44
C LEU A 185 -7.35 3.30 5.06
#